data_AF-A0A520HPI1-F1
#
_entry.id   AF-A0A520HPI1-F1
#
_cell.length_a   1.000
_cell.length_b   1.000
_cell.length_c   1.000
_cell.angle_alpha   90.00
_cell.angle_beta   90.00
_cell.angle_gamma   90.00
#
_symmetry.space_group_name_H-M   'P 1'
#
loop_
_entity.id
_entity.type
_entity.pdbx_description
1 polymer ?
#
loop_
_entity_poly.entity_id
_entity_poly.type
_entity_poly.pdbx_seq_one_letter_code
_entity_poly.pdbx_strand_id
1 'polypeptide(L)'
;MHFKSLSDVHRCNNYPEPEHPLLTLFTCNPLRSVTSYEVTTDFYVIAFKEFSSGEIRYGKTRYDHQSGSMYFLKPNQSIEMKDIALDGEGFEIWFHEDYLSGHTLHKDIRKYSYFNYELNEALHVSVKERQIIWELYEKIANEYRNNQDEFTRDIII
;
A
#
# COMPACT_ATOMS: atom_id res chain seq x y z
N MET A 1 -6.41 2.54 -15.31
CA MET A 1 -5.95 1.14 -15.43
C MET A 1 -6.54 0.33 -14.28
N HIS A 2 -6.86 -0.95 -14.49
CA HIS A 2 -7.46 -1.79 -13.44
C HIS A 2 -6.70 -3.10 -13.30
N PHE A 3 -6.35 -3.49 -12.08
CA PHE A 3 -5.64 -4.73 -11.76
C PHE A 3 -6.53 -5.71 -11.01
N LYS A 4 -6.64 -6.93 -11.54
CA LYS A 4 -7.47 -8.00 -10.96
C LYS A 4 -6.69 -8.91 -10.03
N SER A 5 -5.40 -9.08 -10.28
CA SER A 5 -4.51 -9.92 -9.48
C SER A 5 -3.18 -9.24 -9.19
N LEU A 6 -2.47 -9.73 -8.16
CA LEU A 6 -1.13 -9.26 -7.84
C LEU A 6 -0.15 -9.55 -9.00
N SER A 7 -0.27 -10.70 -9.67
CA SER A 7 0.52 -11.01 -10.87
C SER A 7 0.33 -9.99 -12.00
N ASP A 8 -0.88 -9.42 -12.19
CA ASP A 8 -1.10 -8.37 -13.20
C ASP A 8 -0.27 -7.11 -12.92
N VAL A 9 -0.17 -6.73 -11.65
CA VAL A 9 0.59 -5.56 -11.19
C VAL A 9 2.09 -5.79 -11.37
N HIS A 10 2.58 -6.97 -10.96
CA HIS A 10 3.98 -7.34 -11.11
C HIS A 10 4.38 -7.32 -12.58
N ARG A 11 3.57 -7.92 -13.46
CA ARG A 11 3.80 -7.92 -14.91
C ARG A 11 3.81 -6.51 -15.50
N CYS A 12 2.88 -5.66 -15.09
CA CYS A 12 2.82 -4.27 -15.56
C CYS A 12 4.06 -3.46 -15.14
N ASN A 13 4.65 -3.77 -13.98
CA ASN A 13 5.82 -3.09 -13.45
C ASN A 13 7.15 -3.77 -13.79
N ASN A 14 7.14 -4.86 -14.58
CA ASN A 14 8.29 -5.72 -14.88
C ASN A 14 9.00 -6.23 -13.61
N TYR A 15 8.22 -6.58 -12.59
CA TYR A 15 8.72 -7.26 -11.39
C TYR A 15 8.65 -8.79 -11.55
N PRO A 16 9.49 -9.56 -10.82
CA PRO A 16 9.33 -11.01 -10.69
C PRO A 16 7.93 -11.36 -10.18
N GLU A 17 7.44 -12.58 -10.41
CA GLU A 17 6.16 -13.02 -9.81
C GLU A 17 6.19 -12.90 -8.28
N PRO A 18 5.04 -12.64 -7.62
CA PRO A 18 4.97 -12.52 -6.17
C PRO A 18 5.31 -13.84 -5.49
N GLU A 19 5.89 -13.79 -4.30
CA GLU A 19 6.20 -14.97 -3.49
C GLU A 19 4.92 -15.63 -2.94
N HIS A 20 3.83 -14.85 -2.82
CA HIS A 20 2.51 -15.34 -2.44
C HIS A 20 1.43 -14.82 -3.41
N PRO A 21 0.47 -15.65 -3.87
CA PRO A 21 -0.54 -15.24 -4.84
C PRO A 21 -1.52 -14.16 -4.33
N LEU A 22 -1.67 -14.04 -3.00
CA LEU A 22 -2.64 -13.14 -2.36
C LEU A 22 -2.01 -12.02 -1.52
N LEU A 23 -0.67 -11.96 -1.42
CA LEU A 23 0.05 -10.91 -0.67
C LEU A 23 1.34 -10.57 -1.41
N THR A 24 1.67 -9.29 -1.51
CA THR A 24 2.97 -8.85 -2.01
C THR A 24 3.39 -7.55 -1.33
N LEU A 25 4.71 -7.35 -1.24
CA LEU A 25 5.34 -6.20 -0.62
C LEU A 25 6.31 -5.56 -1.60
N PHE A 26 6.26 -4.23 -1.68
CA PHE A 26 7.15 -3.42 -2.51
C PHE A 26 7.84 -2.36 -1.67
N THR A 27 9.10 -2.08 -1.97
CA THR A 27 9.74 -0.83 -1.57
C THR A 27 9.74 0.14 -2.74
N CYS A 28 9.42 1.39 -2.47
CA CYS A 28 9.52 2.49 -3.40
C CYS A 28 10.95 3.04 -3.34
N ASN A 29 11.64 3.10 -4.49
CA ASN A 29 12.94 3.74 -4.58
C ASN A 29 12.75 5.24 -4.95
N PRO A 30 13.42 6.18 -4.27
CA PRO A 30 13.23 7.64 -4.39
C PRO A 30 13.46 8.28 -5.78
N LEU A 31 13.76 7.51 -6.84
CA LEU A 31 14.09 8.06 -8.16
C LEU A 31 13.00 7.89 -9.23
N ARG A 32 11.77 7.51 -8.83
CA ARG A 32 10.64 7.41 -9.77
C ARG A 32 9.76 8.65 -9.71
N SER A 33 9.81 9.46 -10.78
CA SER A 33 8.79 10.47 -11.04
C SER A 33 7.61 9.83 -11.76
N VAL A 34 6.40 10.12 -11.28
CA VAL A 34 5.15 9.69 -11.90
C VAL A 34 4.48 10.92 -12.50
N THR A 35 4.40 10.97 -13.82
CA THR A 35 3.75 12.07 -14.55
C THR A 35 2.25 12.09 -14.31
N SER A 36 1.54 11.00 -14.61
CA SER A 36 0.16 10.81 -14.17
C SER A 36 -0.30 9.38 -14.42
N TYR A 37 -1.00 8.77 -13.46
CA TYR A 37 -1.80 7.56 -13.73
C TYR A 37 -3.03 7.47 -12.82
N GLU A 38 -4.09 6.86 -13.37
CA GLU A 38 -5.25 6.42 -12.60
C GLU A 38 -5.25 4.89 -12.49
N VAL A 39 -5.32 4.37 -11.26
CA VAL A 39 -5.33 2.93 -10.97
C VAL A 39 -6.53 2.56 -10.09
N THR A 40 -7.08 1.38 -10.35
CA THR A 40 -8.08 0.69 -9.50
C THR A 40 -7.64 -0.76 -9.34
N THR A 41 -8.05 -1.41 -8.24
CA THR A 41 -7.60 -2.77 -7.89
C THR A 41 -8.75 -3.60 -7.33
N ASP A 42 -8.71 -4.93 -7.50
CA ASP A 42 -9.64 -5.86 -6.83
C ASP A 42 -9.18 -6.27 -5.41
N PHE A 43 -8.05 -5.72 -4.96
CA PHE A 43 -7.41 -6.04 -3.69
C PHE A 43 -7.09 -4.76 -2.90
N TYR A 44 -6.77 -4.92 -1.62
CA TYR A 44 -6.40 -3.83 -0.72
C TYR A 44 -4.97 -3.36 -0.97
N VAL A 45 -4.74 -2.07 -0.76
CA VAL A 45 -3.39 -1.46 -0.79
C VAL A 45 -3.19 -0.64 0.47
N ILE A 46 -2.05 -0.84 1.12
CA ILE A 46 -1.52 -0.01 2.20
C ILE A 46 -0.19 0.53 1.71
N ALA A 47 0.01 1.85 1.72
CA ALA A 47 1.27 2.43 1.26
C ALA A 47 1.74 3.52 2.21
N PHE A 48 3.04 3.57 2.47
CA PHE A 48 3.72 4.70 3.08
C PHE A 48 4.60 5.36 2.03
N LYS A 49 4.47 6.68 1.88
CA LYS A 49 5.27 7.43 0.91
C LYS A 49 5.73 8.76 1.49
N GLU A 50 6.99 9.09 1.22
CA GLU A 50 7.62 10.40 1.48
C GLU A 50 7.79 11.16 0.16
N PHE A 51 7.23 12.37 0.08
CA PHE A 51 7.24 13.19 -1.13
C PHE A 51 8.05 14.47 -0.91
N SER A 52 8.83 14.87 -1.91
CA SER A 52 9.46 16.21 -1.97
C SER A 52 8.51 17.21 -2.59
N SER A 53 7.74 16.76 -3.59
CA SER A 53 6.84 17.60 -4.38
C SER A 53 5.85 16.75 -5.18
N GLY A 54 4.76 17.37 -5.62
CA GLY A 54 3.72 16.74 -6.45
C GLY A 54 2.34 16.78 -5.82
N GLU A 55 1.34 16.32 -6.56
CA GLU A 55 -0.06 16.30 -6.10
C GLU A 55 -0.64 14.90 -6.24
N ILE A 56 -0.98 14.27 -5.13
CA ILE A 56 -1.83 13.07 -5.20
C ILE A 56 -3.28 13.51 -5.13
N ARG A 57 -4.04 13.23 -6.19
CA ARG A 57 -5.45 13.60 -6.27
C ARG A 57 -6.30 12.37 -6.02
N TYR A 58 -6.77 12.23 -4.80
CA TYR A 58 -7.80 11.26 -4.46
C TYR A 58 -9.12 12.04 -4.33
N GLY A 59 -9.93 12.02 -5.39
CA GLY A 59 -11.10 12.89 -5.45
C GLY A 59 -10.71 14.37 -5.62
N LYS A 60 -11.16 15.27 -4.73
CA LYS A 60 -11.09 16.74 -4.92
C LYS A 60 -9.96 17.48 -4.18
N THR A 61 -9.09 16.80 -3.43
CA THR A 61 -8.18 17.48 -2.49
C THR A 61 -6.70 17.32 -2.85
N ARG A 62 -5.91 18.37 -2.56
CA ARG A 62 -4.46 18.48 -2.78
C ARG A 62 -3.71 18.26 -1.45
N TYR A 63 -2.63 17.49 -1.47
CA TYR A 63 -1.81 17.18 -0.29
C TYR A 63 -0.37 17.69 -0.46
N ASP A 64 0.22 18.23 0.61
CA ASP A 64 1.59 18.77 0.66
C ASP A 64 2.23 18.44 2.02
N HIS A 65 3.02 17.36 2.13
CA HIS A 65 3.70 17.05 3.41
C HIS A 65 5.06 16.34 3.26
N GLN A 66 6.05 16.87 3.98
CA GLN A 66 7.44 16.44 4.05
C GLN A 66 7.71 15.29 5.06
N SER A 67 6.75 14.91 5.90
CA SER A 67 6.95 13.95 7.01
C SER A 67 6.54 12.50 6.70
N GLY A 68 6.12 12.24 5.45
CA GLY A 68 5.57 10.95 5.04
C GLY A 68 4.08 10.83 5.33
N SER A 69 3.38 10.02 4.53
CA SER A 69 1.93 9.83 4.64
C SER A 69 1.54 8.39 4.34
N MET A 70 0.54 7.91 5.07
CA MET A 70 -0.07 6.60 4.80
C MET A 70 -1.27 6.74 3.87
N TYR A 71 -1.38 5.81 2.94
CA TYR A 71 -2.44 5.70 1.95
C TYR A 71 -3.07 4.32 2.02
N PHE A 72 -4.40 4.29 1.95
CA PHE A 72 -5.18 3.08 2.08
C PHE A 72 -6.21 3.05 0.97
N LEU A 73 -6.25 1.93 0.24
CA LEU A 73 -7.23 1.69 -0.82
C LEU A 73 -7.91 0.37 -0.55
N LYS A 74 -9.24 0.38 -0.65
CA LYS A 74 -10.04 -0.84 -0.72
C LYS A 74 -10.26 -1.26 -2.18
N PRO A 75 -10.66 -2.52 -2.41
CA PRO A 75 -11.06 -2.98 -3.73
C PRO A 75 -12.06 -2.03 -4.40
N ASN A 76 -11.91 -1.83 -5.71
CA ASN A 76 -12.70 -0.98 -6.59
C ASN A 76 -12.62 0.53 -6.31
N GLN A 77 -11.71 0.98 -5.45
CA GLN A 77 -11.44 2.40 -5.27
C GLN A 77 -10.41 2.89 -6.29
N SER A 78 -10.67 4.05 -6.92
CA SER A 78 -9.71 4.67 -7.84
C SER A 78 -8.77 5.64 -7.14
N ILE A 79 -7.56 5.70 -7.66
CA ILE A 79 -6.50 6.63 -7.26
C ILE A 79 -5.96 7.32 -8.50
N GLU A 80 -5.88 8.65 -8.47
CA GLU A 80 -5.15 9.44 -9.46
C GLU A 80 -3.87 10.03 -8.82
N MET A 81 -2.72 9.65 -9.35
CA MET A 81 -1.43 10.24 -8.98
C MET A 81 -1.01 11.20 -10.07
N LYS A 82 -0.54 12.42 -9.74
CA LYS A 82 -0.09 13.40 -10.72
C LYS A 82 1.16 14.16 -10.27
N ASP A 83 2.13 14.26 -11.18
CA ASP A 83 3.37 15.02 -10.99
C ASP A 83 4.10 14.71 -9.67
N ILE A 84 4.10 13.44 -9.25
CA ILE A 84 4.67 13.01 -7.98
C ILE A 84 6.19 12.84 -8.11
N ALA A 85 6.93 13.52 -7.24
CA ALA A 85 8.33 13.26 -6.96
C ALA A 85 8.46 12.67 -5.54
N LEU A 86 8.95 11.44 -5.47
CA LEU A 86 9.34 10.81 -4.21
C LEU A 86 10.69 11.38 -3.78
N ASP A 87 10.86 11.63 -2.49
CA ASP A 87 12.14 12.15 -1.92
C ASP A 87 12.75 11.22 -0.88
N GLY A 88 12.01 10.18 -0.52
CA GLY A 88 12.39 9.27 0.54
C GLY A 88 12.01 7.84 0.23
N GLU A 89 12.37 6.97 1.16
CA GLU A 89 11.98 5.58 1.11
C GLU A 89 10.47 5.46 1.37
N GLY A 90 9.85 4.52 0.68
CA GLY A 90 8.46 4.19 0.90
C GLY A 90 8.24 2.71 0.72
N PHE A 91 7.04 2.27 1.06
CA PHE A 91 6.64 0.90 0.80
C PHE A 91 5.18 0.80 0.48
N GLU A 92 4.82 -0.34 -0.08
CA GLU A 92 3.45 -0.72 -0.33
C GLU A 92 3.25 -2.19 0.04
N ILE A 93 2.11 -2.49 0.66
CA ILE A 93 1.63 -3.82 0.96
C ILE A 93 0.31 -3.98 0.22
N TRP A 94 0.26 -4.97 -0.67
CA TRP A 94 -0.90 -5.23 -1.52
C TRP A 94 -1.40 -6.63 -1.20
N PHE A 95 -2.69 -6.77 -0.88
CA PHE A 95 -3.23 -8.07 -0.50
C PHE A 95 -4.70 -8.25 -0.91
N HIS A 96 -5.00 -9.45 -1.41
CA HIS A 96 -6.37 -9.83 -1.71
C HIS A 96 -7.15 -10.12 -0.42
N GLU A 97 -8.45 -9.83 -0.40
CA GLU A 97 -9.27 -10.05 0.80
C GLU A 97 -9.27 -11.52 1.27
N ASP A 98 -9.13 -12.45 0.33
CA ASP A 98 -9.01 -13.89 0.61
C ASP A 98 -7.78 -14.24 1.45
N TYR A 99 -6.73 -13.39 1.46
CA TYR A 99 -5.58 -13.58 2.34
C TYR A 99 -5.98 -13.57 3.82
N LEU A 100 -7.10 -12.91 4.15
CA LEU A 100 -7.65 -12.83 5.51
C LEU A 100 -8.70 -13.91 5.80
N SER A 101 -9.07 -14.75 4.83
CA SER A 101 -10.16 -15.73 4.95
C SER A 101 -9.99 -16.68 6.15
N GLY A 102 -10.98 -16.71 7.04
CA GLY A 102 -10.92 -17.50 8.28
C GLY A 102 -10.36 -16.74 9.50
N HIS A 103 -9.77 -15.55 9.30
CA HIS A 103 -9.36 -14.66 10.39
C HIS A 103 -10.45 -13.62 10.71
N THR A 104 -10.52 -13.13 11.95
CA THR A 104 -11.48 -12.09 12.36
C THR A 104 -11.30 -10.80 11.57
N LEU A 105 -10.05 -10.48 11.21
CA LEU A 105 -9.67 -9.32 10.40
C LEU A 105 -10.39 -9.27 9.05
N HIS A 106 -10.77 -10.41 8.45
CA HIS A 106 -11.52 -10.41 7.19
C HIS A 106 -12.85 -9.65 7.28
N LYS A 107 -13.48 -9.66 8.45
CA LYS A 107 -14.71 -8.90 8.72
C LYS A 107 -14.40 -7.50 9.23
N ASP A 108 -13.40 -7.38 10.08
CA ASP A 108 -13.10 -6.12 10.77
C ASP A 108 -12.43 -5.10 9.85
N ILE A 109 -11.69 -5.53 8.83
CA ILE A 109 -11.02 -4.63 7.88
C ILE A 109 -11.97 -3.64 7.20
N ARG A 110 -13.22 -4.05 6.94
CA ARG A 110 -14.25 -3.22 6.31
C ARG A 110 -14.76 -2.11 7.24
N LYS A 111 -14.58 -2.26 8.56
CA LYS A 111 -14.98 -1.29 9.58
C LYS A 111 -13.97 -0.16 9.74
N TYR A 112 -12.73 -0.37 9.30
CA TYR A 112 -11.71 0.66 9.39
C TYR A 112 -12.00 1.78 8.41
N SER A 113 -12.32 2.95 8.97
CA SER A 113 -12.72 4.14 8.20
C SER A 113 -11.62 4.62 7.26
N TYR A 114 -10.35 4.36 7.58
CA TYR A 114 -9.22 4.70 6.71
C TYR A 114 -9.22 3.94 5.36
N PHE A 115 -9.99 2.85 5.20
CA PHE A 115 -10.22 2.25 3.88
C PHE A 115 -11.44 2.83 3.15
N ASN A 116 -12.31 3.56 3.85
CA ASN A 116 -13.51 4.19 3.31
C ASN A 116 -13.26 5.69 3.17
N TYR A 117 -12.41 6.09 2.23
CA TYR A 117 -12.20 7.51 1.94
C TYR A 117 -13.37 8.09 1.14
N GLU A 118 -14.42 8.51 1.85
CA GLU A 118 -15.21 9.64 1.42
C GLU A 118 -14.63 10.90 2.09
N LEU A 119 -13.78 11.62 1.35
CA LEU A 119 -13.28 12.97 1.66
C LEU A 119 -12.27 13.09 2.83
N ASN A 120 -11.01 13.34 2.45
CA ASN A 120 -9.95 14.02 3.22
C ASN A 120 -9.31 13.28 4.39
N GLU A 121 -8.01 12.95 4.23
CA GLU A 121 -6.94 12.96 5.25
C GLU A 121 -5.96 11.82 4.98
N ALA A 122 -5.04 11.90 4.02
CA ALA A 122 -3.88 10.99 4.07
C ALA A 122 -3.32 11.02 5.52
N LEU A 123 -3.20 9.87 6.18
CA LEU A 123 -2.91 9.88 7.63
C LEU A 123 -1.49 10.41 7.80
N HIS A 124 -1.38 11.59 8.39
CA HIS A 124 -0.10 12.20 8.71
C HIS A 124 0.57 11.38 9.80
N VAL A 125 1.82 11.04 9.54
CA VAL A 125 2.60 10.19 10.42
C VAL A 125 3.61 11.06 11.16
N SER A 126 3.58 11.04 12.49
CA SER A 126 4.64 11.65 13.28
C SER A 126 5.94 10.86 13.14
N VAL A 127 7.09 11.47 13.44
CA VAL A 127 8.40 10.80 13.35
C VAL A 127 8.45 9.49 14.16
N LYS A 128 7.75 9.43 15.30
CA LYS A 128 7.67 8.22 16.14
C LYS A 128 6.82 7.13 15.50
N GLU A 129 5.64 7.49 14.98
CA GLU A 129 4.77 6.55 14.29
C GLU A 129 5.44 5.99 13.03
N ARG A 130 6.22 6.83 12.34
CA ARG A 130 6.98 6.43 11.15
C ARG A 130 7.92 5.27 11.47
N GLN A 131 8.68 5.38 12.56
CA GLN A 131 9.58 4.32 12.99
C GLN A 131 8.81 3.03 13.29
N ILE A 132 7.70 3.11 14.02
CA ILE A 132 6.87 1.94 14.36
C ILE A 132 6.33 1.27 13.09
N ILE A 133 5.81 2.06 12.15
CA ILE A 133 5.27 1.57 10.88
C ILE A 133 6.38 0.87 10.07
N TRP A 134 7.60 1.43 10.08
CA TRP A 134 8.73 0.81 9.38
C TRP A 134 9.16 -0.53 10.00
N GLU A 135 9.27 -0.57 11.32
CA GLU A 135 9.59 -1.79 12.07
C GLU A 135 8.52 -2.88 11.84
N LEU A 136 7.23 -2.51 11.73
CA LEU A 136 6.16 -3.43 11.39
C LEU A 136 6.30 -3.98 9.97
N TYR A 137 6.53 -3.10 9.00
CA TYR A 137 6.77 -3.53 7.62
C TYR A 137 7.97 -4.48 7.52
N GLU A 138 9.09 -4.18 8.17
CA GLU A 138 10.29 -5.02 8.12
C GLU A 138 10.02 -6.42 8.71
N LYS A 139 9.23 -6.51 9.78
CA LYS A 139 8.78 -7.79 10.33
C LYS A 139 7.91 -8.57 9.35
N ILE A 140 6.93 -7.92 8.74
CA ILE A 140 6.07 -8.55 7.71
C ILE A 140 6.92 -9.01 6.52
N ALA A 141 7.85 -8.17 6.05
CA ALA A 141 8.74 -8.48 4.94
C ALA A 141 9.68 -9.65 5.26
N ASN A 142 10.15 -9.75 6.50
CA ASN A 142 10.97 -10.87 6.94
C ASN A 142 10.18 -12.18 6.92
N GLU A 143 8.98 -12.20 7.49
CA GLU A 143 8.11 -13.39 7.45
C GLU A 143 7.75 -13.77 6.01
N TYR A 144 7.35 -12.80 5.19
CA TYR A 144 6.98 -13.01 3.79
C TYR A 144 8.08 -13.67 2.96
N ARG A 145 9.36 -13.33 3.21
CA ARG A 145 10.52 -13.82 2.43
C ARG A 145 11.17 -15.08 2.98
N ASN A 146 11.18 -15.24 4.31
CA ASN A 146 12.04 -16.23 4.96
C ASN A 146 11.27 -17.42 5.53
N ASN A 147 9.95 -17.29 5.74
CA ASN A 147 9.18 -18.31 6.40
C ASN A 147 7.89 -18.57 5.59
N GLN A 148 7.70 -19.79 5.11
CA GLN A 148 6.43 -20.23 4.52
C GLN A 148 5.91 -21.44 5.30
N ASP A 149 6.08 -21.37 6.62
CA ASP A 149 5.48 -22.35 7.52
C ASP A 149 3.99 -22.03 7.73
N GLU A 150 3.28 -22.94 8.41
CA GLU A 150 1.85 -22.80 8.64
C GLU A 150 1.47 -21.60 9.53
N PHE A 151 2.43 -21.00 10.23
CA PHE A 151 2.20 -19.89 11.18
C PHE A 151 2.50 -18.52 10.57
N THR A 152 3.26 -18.46 9.49
CA THR A 152 3.69 -17.23 8.82
C THR A 152 2.51 -16.29 8.57
N ARG A 153 1.39 -16.84 8.08
CA ARG A 153 0.17 -16.08 7.81
C ARG A 153 -0.40 -15.42 9.06
N ASP A 154 -0.41 -16.12 10.19
CA ASP A 154 -0.94 -15.61 11.47
C ASP A 154 0.02 -14.62 12.13
N ILE A 155 1.33 -14.68 11.84
CA ILE A 155 2.31 -13.70 12.33
C ILE A 155 2.22 -12.38 11.53
N ILE A 156 1.94 -12.48 10.22
CA ILE A 156 1.78 -11.31 9.34
C ILE A 156 0.48 -10.53 9.65
N ILE A 157 -0.58 -11.24 10.03
CA ILE A 157 -1.92 -10.67 10.31
C ILE A 157 -1.98 -10.05 11.72
#